data_AF-A0A0Q7MFB1-F1
#
_entry.id   AF-A0A0Q7MFB1-F1
#
_cell.length_a   1.000
_cell.length_b   1.000
_cell.length_c   1.000
_cell.angle_alpha   90.00
_cell.angle_beta   90.00
_cell.angle_gamma   90.00
#
_symmetry.space_group_name_H-M   'P 1'
#
loop_
_entity.id
_entity.type
_entity.pdbx_description
1 polymer ?
#
loop_
_entity_poly.entity_id
_entity_poly.type
_entity_poly.pdbx_seq_one_letter_code
_entity_poly.pdbx_strand_id
1 'polypeptide(L)' 'MPRDDLCPISKRNLEVINWLSHGKSAAETAEIMGISRFTVHRHIRTAMDRLGTSKAVSVVARALREGWIQ' A
#
# COMPACT_ATOMS: atom_id res chain seq x y z
N MET A 1 19.22 -10.34 15.19
CA MET A 1 18.30 -9.18 15.32
C MET A 1 17.09 -9.46 14.45
N PRO A 2 15.86 -9.49 14.99
CA PRO A 2 14.70 -9.92 14.23
C PRO A 2 14.38 -8.85 13.19
N ARG A 3 14.25 -9.25 11.91
CA ARG A 3 14.00 -8.37 10.76
C ARG A 3 12.49 -8.20 10.50
N ASP A 4 11.66 -8.31 11.54
CA ASP A 4 10.21 -8.11 11.44
C ASP A 4 9.81 -6.62 11.65
N ASP A 5 10.77 -5.75 12.02
CA ASP A 5 10.60 -4.30 12.21
C ASP A 5 10.90 -3.43 10.96
N LEU A 6 11.14 -4.02 9.78
CA LEU A 6 11.61 -3.28 8.59
C LEU A 6 10.52 -2.64 7.75
N CYS A 7 9.27 -3.12 7.83
CA CYS A 7 8.16 -2.53 7.10
C CYS A 7 7.15 -1.92 8.09
N PRO A 8 7.03 -0.58 8.16
CA PRO A 8 6.04 0.08 9.01
C PRO A 8 4.61 -0.18 8.52
N ILE A 9 4.39 -0.88 7.41
CA ILE A 9 3.09 -1.11 6.78
C ILE A 9 2.67 -2.57 6.95
N SER A 10 1.39 -2.81 7.27
CA SER A 10 0.86 -4.17 7.36
C SER A 10 0.83 -4.85 5.99
N LYS A 11 0.90 -6.19 5.96
CA LYS A 11 0.82 -6.97 4.71
C LYS A 11 -0.39 -6.60 3.84
N ARG A 12 -1.56 -6.38 4.45
CA ARG A 12 -2.78 -5.95 3.74
C ARG A 12 -2.66 -4.57 3.09
N ASN A 13 -2.02 -3.63 3.78
CA ASN A 13 -1.78 -2.32 3.20
C ASN A 13 -0.73 -2.41 2.07
N LEU A 14 0.30 -3.25 2.22
CA LEU A 14 1.29 -3.52 1.16
C LEU A 14 0.66 -4.13 -0.08
N GLU A 15 -0.25 -5.11 0.07
CA GLU A 15 -1.01 -5.69 -1.05
C GLU A 15 -1.72 -4.60 -1.86
N VAL A 16 -2.40 -3.66 -1.18
CA VAL A 16 -3.06 -2.53 -1.85
C VAL A 16 -2.05 -1.66 -2.61
N ILE A 17 -0.91 -1.33 -2.00
CA ILE A 17 0.13 -0.51 -2.63
C ILE A 17 0.78 -1.24 -3.82
N ASN A 18 0.92 -2.56 -3.75
CA ASN A 18 1.43 -3.40 -4.83
C ASN A 18 0.48 -3.36 -6.04
N TRP A 19 -0.82 -3.46 -5.84
CA TRP A 19 -1.76 -3.31 -6.96
C TRP A 19 -1.74 -1.89 -7.55
N LEU A 20 -1.56 -0.87 -6.71
CA LEU A 20 -1.38 0.51 -7.17
C LEU A 20 -0.07 0.69 -7.97
N SER A 21 1.03 0.00 -7.63
CA SER A 21 2.27 0.07 -8.42
C SER A 21 2.12 -0.56 -9.80
N HIS A 22 1.27 -1.58 -9.93
CA HIS A 22 0.87 -2.15 -11.22
C HIS A 22 -0.13 -1.28 -12.01
N GLY A 23 -0.46 -0.08 -11.53
CA GLY A 23 -1.34 0.86 -12.22
C GLY A 23 -2.84 0.56 -12.05
N LYS A 24 -3.21 -0.34 -11.13
CA LYS A 24 -4.63 -0.64 -10.85
C LYS A 24 -5.28 0.51 -10.10
N SER A 25 -6.51 0.83 -10.47
CA SER A 25 -7.35 1.75 -9.73
C SER A 25 -7.82 1.15 -8.41
N ALA A 26 -8.24 1.99 -7.45
CA ALA A 26 -8.78 1.48 -6.19
C ALA A 26 -10.03 0.61 -6.35
N ALA A 27 -10.76 0.73 -7.47
CA ALA A 27 -11.90 -0.12 -7.79
C ALA A 27 -11.45 -1.50 -8.27
N GLU A 28 -10.48 -1.57 -9.19
CA GLU A 28 -9.88 -2.83 -9.63
C GLU A 28 -9.16 -3.55 -8.48
N THR A 29 -8.39 -2.82 -7.66
CA THR A 29 -7.74 -3.40 -6.47
C THR A 29 -8.78 -3.98 -5.50
N ALA A 30 -9.91 -3.30 -5.32
CA ALA A 30 -11.01 -3.77 -4.48
C ALA A 30 -11.60 -5.08 -5.03
N GLU A 31 -11.83 -5.15 -6.34
CA GLU A 31 -12.30 -6.34 -7.03
C GLU A 31 -11.31 -7.50 -6.91
N ILE A 32 -10.02 -7.26 -7.17
CA ILE A 32 -8.95 -8.25 -7.07
C ILE A 32 -8.80 -8.79 -5.64
N MET A 33 -8.89 -7.91 -4.63
CA MET A 33 -8.72 -8.28 -3.22
C MET A 33 -10.01 -8.77 -2.56
N GLY A 34 -11.16 -8.73 -3.24
CA GLY A 34 -12.45 -9.11 -2.69
C GLY A 34 -12.92 -8.23 -1.52
N ILE A 35 -12.56 -6.94 -1.53
CA ILE A 35 -12.92 -5.97 -0.48
C ILE A 35 -13.59 -4.73 -1.08
N SER A 36 -14.19 -3.88 -0.25
CA SER A 36 -14.80 -2.65 -0.76
C SER A 36 -13.74 -1.61 -1.17
N ARG A 37 -14.07 -0.77 -2.17
CA ARG A 37 -13.26 0.41 -2.56
C ARG A 37 -12.98 1.34 -1.37
N PHE A 38 -13.95 1.47 -0.46
CA PHE A 38 -13.77 2.24 0.78
C PHE A 38 -12.66 1.63 1.66
N THR A 39 -12.63 0.31 1.79
CA THR A 39 -11.59 -0.42 2.52
C THR A 39 -10.22 -0.20 1.87
N VAL A 40 -10.13 -0.23 0.54
CA VAL A 40 -8.89 0.09 -0.20
C VAL A 40 -8.43 1.52 0.09
N HIS A 41 -9.31 2.52 0.00
CA HIS A 41 -8.96 3.92 0.34
C HIS A 41 -8.49 4.06 1.79
N ARG A 42 -9.10 3.32 2.72
CA ARG A 42 -8.67 3.29 4.13
C ARG A 42 -7.25 2.75 4.26
N HIS A 43 -6.93 1.66 3.56
CA HIS A 43 -5.57 1.08 3.55
C HIS A 43 -4.53 2.06 2.98
N ILE A 44 -4.86 2.76 1.90
CA ILE A 44 -4.00 3.80 1.31
C ILE A 44 -3.76 4.93 2.32
N ARG A 45 -4.82 5.42 2.98
CA ARG A 45 -4.70 6.47 4.00
C ARG A 45 -3.82 6.03 5.16
N THR A 46 -4.05 4.83 5.69
CA THR A 46 -3.19 4.29 6.77
C THR A 46 -1.74 4.17 6.34
N ALA A 47 -1.46 3.75 5.11
CA ALA A 47 -0.10 3.72 4.58
C ALA A 47 0.52 5.12 4.43
N MET A 48 -0.25 6.09 3.94
CA MET A 48 0.14 7.49 3.83
C MET A 48 0.52 8.07 5.20
N ASP A 49 -0.33 7.86 6.21
CA ASP A 49 -0.12 8.34 7.57
C ASP A 49 1.13 7.72 8.20
N ARG A 50 1.33 6.40 8.02
CA ARG A 50 2.51 5.70 8.55
C ARG A 50 3.82 6.11 7.88
N LEU A 51 3.78 6.53 6.63
CA LEU A 51 4.97 6.98 5.89
C LEU A 51 5.18 8.50 5.91
N GLY A 52 4.25 9.26 6.50
CA GLY A 52 4.29 10.72 6.51
C GLY A 52 4.16 11.34 5.11
N THR A 53 3.35 10.73 4.24
CA THR A 53 3.16 11.21 2.85
C THR A 53 1.72 11.63 2.60
N SER A 54 1.50 12.58 1.69
CA SER A 54 0.16 13.10 1.35
C SER A 54 -0.41 12.54 0.05
N LYS A 55 0.37 11.71 -0.68
CA LYS A 55 0.00 11.18 -2.01
C LYS A 55 0.26 9.69 -2.09
N ALA A 56 -0.72 8.94 -2.59
CA ALA A 56 -0.59 7.49 -2.83
C ALA A 56 0.60 7.14 -3.74
N VAL A 57 0.90 7.98 -4.75
CA VAL A 57 2.08 7.79 -5.62
C VAL A 57 3.39 7.88 -4.84
N SER A 58 3.47 8.74 -3.82
CA SER A 58 4.66 8.85 -2.96
C SER A 58 4.84 7.60 -2.10
N VAL A 59 3.73 7.04 -1.59
CA VAL A 59 3.71 5.75 -0.88
C VAL A 59 4.24 4.63 -1.77
N VAL A 60 3.73 4.50 -2.99
CA VAL A 60 4.17 3.50 -3.97
C VAL A 60 5.65 3.68 -4.28
N ALA A 61 6.08 4.90 -4.60
CA ALA A 61 7.48 5.17 -4.92
C ALA A 61 8.42 4.85 -3.75
N ARG A 62 8.00 5.11 -2.51
CA ARG A 62 8.77 4.72 -1.32
C ARG A 62 8.80 3.20 -1.15
N ALA A 63 7.65 2.54 -1.25
CA ALA A 63 7.57 1.09 -1.11
C ALA A 63 8.43 0.35 -2.15
N LEU A 64 8.53 0.87 -3.38
CA LEU A 64 9.44 0.37 -4.41
C LEU A 64 10.92 0.60 -4.03
N ARG A 65 11.28 1.81 -3.57
CA ARG A 65 12.67 2.14 -3.16
C ARG A 65 13.16 1.31 -1.98
N GLU A 66 12.28 1.03 -1.02
CA GLU A 66 12.57 0.23 0.16
C GLU A 66 12.52 -1.29 -0.13
N GLY A 67 12.08 -1.69 -1.32
CA GLY A 67 11.95 -3.10 -1.71
C GLY A 67 10.83 -3.86 -1.01
N TRP A 68 9.77 -3.17 -0.55
CA TRP A 68 8.63 -3.82 0.10
C TRP A 68 7.61 -4.41 -0.88
N ILE A 69 7.64 -3.94 -2.13
CA ILE A 69 6.78 -4.36 -3.24
C ILE A 69 7.64 -4.50 -4.50
N GLN A 70 7.13 -5.21 -5.51
CA GLN A 70 7.85 -5.54 -6.75
C GLN A 70 7.12 -5.04 -8.00
#